data_AF-A0A537VGM8-F1
#
_entry.id   AF-A0A537VGM8-F1
#
_cell.length_a   1.000
_cell.length_b   1.000
_cell.length_c   1.000
_cell.angle_alpha   90.00
_cell.angle_beta   90.00
_cell.angle_gamma   90.00
#
_symmetry.space_group_name_H-M   'P 1'
#
loop_
_entity.id
_entity.type
_entity.pdbx_description
1 polymer ?
#
loop_
_entity_poly.entity_id
_entity_poly.type
_entity_poly.pdbx_seq_one_letter_code
_entity_poly.pdbx_strand_id
1 'polypeptide(L)'
;MTGLICIALWVATLLLLARVVVSWLEFFGVRRPIVGPGRAAWDLLYDVTEPALRPLRRIIPPAGMFDISVIVAFVIIFVLRYAFC
;
A
#
# COMPACT_ATOMS: atom_id res chain seq x y z
N MET A 1 -10.86 -9.54 20.41
CA MET A 1 -10.64 -10.88 21.01
C MET A 1 -9.63 -11.77 20.25
N THR A 2 -8.72 -11.24 19.43
CA THR A 2 -7.54 -11.96 18.90
C THR A 2 -6.40 -10.96 18.65
N GLY A 3 -5.63 -10.62 19.69
CA GLY A 3 -4.63 -9.54 19.63
C GLY A 3 -3.68 -9.61 18.43
N LEU A 4 -3.30 -10.82 18.00
CA LEU A 4 -2.44 -11.05 16.84
C LEU A 4 -3.05 -10.61 15.50
N ILE A 5 -4.35 -10.84 15.29
CA ILE A 5 -5.03 -10.44 14.04
C ILE A 5 -5.09 -8.92 13.96
N CYS A 6 -5.39 -8.25 15.08
CA CYS A 6 -5.38 -6.80 15.14
C CYS A 6 -4.01 -6.18 14.90
N ILE A 7 -2.95 -6.79 15.43
CA ILE A 7 -1.57 -6.36 15.17
C ILE A 7 -1.24 -6.51 13.68
N ALA A 8 -1.56 -7.66 13.07
CA ALA A 8 -1.32 -7.89 11.65
C ALA A 8 -2.06 -6.87 10.76
N LEU A 9 -3.35 -6.60 11.06
CA LEU A 9 -4.13 -5.59 10.34
C LEU A 9 -3.59 -4.18 10.55
N TRP A 10 -3.05 -3.86 11.73
CA TRP A 10 -2.41 -2.58 12.01
C TRP A 10 -1.13 -2.40 11.19
N VAL A 11 -0.28 -3.42 11.13
CA VAL A 11 0.94 -3.43 10.29
C VAL A 11 0.57 -3.30 8.82
N ALA A 12 -0.43 -4.05 8.33
CA ALA A 12 -0.92 -3.94 6.97
C ALA A 12 -1.44 -2.52 6.65
N THR A 13 -2.10 -1.87 7.60
CA THR A 13 -2.53 -0.47 7.47
C THR A 13 -1.33 0.47 7.27
N LEU A 14 -0.27 0.32 8.08
CA LEU A 14 0.93 1.14 7.95
C LEU A 14 1.64 0.92 6.61
N LEU A 15 1.73 -0.33 6.15
CA LEU A 15 2.32 -0.66 4.86
C LEU A 15 1.53 -0.03 3.71
N LEU A 16 0.19 -0.10 3.74
CA LEU A 16 -0.64 0.61 2.76
C LEU A 16 -0.49 2.12 2.87
N LEU A 17 -0.35 2.68 4.07
CA LEU A 17 -0.11 4.13 4.24
C LEU A 17 1.20 4.54 3.59
N ALA A 18 2.29 3.82 3.85
CA ALA A 18 3.58 4.06 3.19
C ALA A 18 3.45 3.95 1.67
N ARG A 19 2.64 3.01 1.17
CA ARG A 19 2.35 2.85 -0.26
C ARG A 19 1.65 4.06 -0.89
N VAL A 20 0.67 4.63 -0.19
CA VAL A 20 0.00 5.87 -0.59
C VAL A 20 1.00 7.01 -0.68
N VAL A 21 1.80 7.19 0.38
CA VAL A 21 2.79 8.27 0.45
C VAL A 21 3.77 8.14 -0.72
N VAL A 22 4.31 6.95 -0.98
CA VAL A 22 5.22 6.72 -2.11
C VAL A 22 4.54 7.00 -3.46
N SER A 23 3.30 6.56 -3.66
CA SER A 23 2.54 6.88 -4.89
C SER A 23 2.31 8.38 -5.07
N TRP A 24 2.05 9.13 -4.00
CA TRP A 24 1.95 10.59 -4.04
C TRP A 24 3.30 11.26 -4.29
N LEU A 25 4.38 10.77 -3.69
CA LEU A 25 5.73 11.25 -3.97
C LEU A 25 6.05 11.09 -5.47
N GLU A 26 5.75 9.93 -6.04
CA GLU A 26 5.85 9.69 -7.49
C GLU A 26 4.97 10.67 -8.30
N PHE A 27 3.74 10.94 -7.83
CA PHE A 27 2.84 11.92 -8.44
C PHE A 27 3.44 13.34 -8.49
N PHE A 28 4.10 13.77 -7.43
CA PHE A 28 4.78 15.08 -7.34
C PHE A 28 6.17 15.10 -8.02
N GLY A 29 6.56 14.04 -8.73
CA GLY A 29 7.81 13.98 -9.50
C GLY A 29 9.01 13.45 -8.73
N VAL A 30 8.83 12.93 -7.52
CA VAL A 30 9.89 12.21 -6.79
C VAL A 30 10.14 10.88 -7.47
N ARG A 31 11.37 10.70 -7.95
CA ARG A 31 11.75 9.48 -8.66
C ARG A 31 12.29 8.43 -7.71
N ARG A 32 12.09 7.18 -8.10
CA ARG A 32 12.66 6.01 -7.43
C ARG A 32 14.19 6.13 -7.32
N PRO A 33 14.78 5.94 -6.12
CA PRO A 33 16.24 5.93 -5.96
C PRO A 33 16.90 4.83 -6.79
N ILE A 34 18.03 5.14 -7.43
CA ILE A 34 18.73 4.21 -8.34
C ILE A 34 19.64 3.25 -7.56
N VAL A 35 20.22 3.70 -6.45
CA VAL A 35 21.13 2.92 -5.59
C VAL A 35 20.98 3.31 -4.12
N GLY A 36 21.47 2.46 -3.22
CA GLY A 36 21.52 2.74 -1.78
C GLY A 36 20.30 2.26 -0.98
N PRO A 37 20.27 2.53 0.34
CA PRO A 37 19.26 1.98 1.25
C PRO A 37 17.83 2.43 0.93
N GLY A 38 17.66 3.63 0.35
CA GLY A 38 16.35 4.12 -0.11
C GLY A 38 15.75 3.27 -1.23
N ARG A 39 16.58 2.70 -2.12
CA ARG A 39 16.10 1.79 -3.17
C ARG A 39 15.56 0.49 -2.57
N ALA A 40 16.30 -0.10 -1.63
CA ALA A 40 15.90 -1.33 -0.94
C ALA A 40 14.58 -1.15 -0.18
N ALA A 41 14.42 -0.04 0.57
CA ALA A 41 13.16 0.26 1.26
C ALA A 41 11.98 0.41 0.29
N TRP A 42 12.22 1.06 -0.86
CA TRP A 42 11.21 1.20 -1.91
C TRP A 42 10.84 -0.15 -2.52
N ASP A 43 11.81 -1.00 -2.89
CA ASP A 43 11.55 -2.35 -3.43
C ASP A 43 10.76 -3.19 -2.42
N LEU A 44 11.19 -3.23 -1.16
CA LEU A 44 10.51 -3.98 -0.10
C LEU A 44 9.04 -3.57 0.06
N LEU A 45 8.78 -2.26 0.04
CA LEU A 45 7.41 -1.77 0.12
C LEU A 45 6.57 -2.22 -1.09
N TYR A 46 7.14 -2.15 -2.29
CA TYR A 46 6.52 -2.65 -3.52
C TYR A 46 6.23 -4.16 -3.39
N ASP A 47 7.24 -4.97 -3.09
CA ASP A 47 7.14 -6.44 -3.06
C ASP A 47 6.14 -6.95 -2.02
N VAL A 48 6.06 -6.30 -0.85
CA VAL A 48 5.12 -6.71 0.21
C VAL A 48 3.69 -6.30 -0.11
N THR A 49 3.48 -5.17 -0.78
CA THR A 49 2.12 -4.67 -1.10
C THR A 49 1.58 -5.19 -2.42
N GLU A 50 2.44 -5.61 -3.36
CA GLU A 50 2.04 -6.07 -4.69
C GLU A 50 1.08 -7.28 -4.67
N PRO A 51 1.24 -8.32 -3.81
CA PRO A 51 0.30 -9.44 -3.76
C PRO A 51 -1.14 -9.01 -3.42
N ALA A 52 -1.28 -7.99 -2.58
CA ALA A 52 -2.58 -7.44 -2.19
C ALA A 52 -3.15 -6.48 -3.25
N LEU A 53 -2.30 -5.72 -3.93
CA LEU A 53 -2.71 -4.71 -4.91
C LEU A 53 -2.92 -5.29 -6.32
N ARG A 54 -2.22 -6.36 -6.69
CA ARG A 54 -2.28 -6.98 -8.03
C ARG A 54 -3.69 -7.43 -8.43
N PRO A 55 -4.51 -8.01 -7.54
CA PRO A 55 -5.92 -8.30 -7.85
C PRO A 55 -6.75 -7.02 -8.06
N LEU A 56 -6.54 -5.99 -7.24
CA LEU A 56 -7.24 -4.71 -7.38
C LEU A 56 -6.94 -4.03 -8.72
N ARG A 57 -5.66 -4.02 -9.13
CA ARG A 57 -5.20 -3.44 -10.41
C ARG A 57 -5.79 -4.13 -11.64
N ARG A 58 -6.27 -5.37 -11.52
CA ARG A 58 -6.98 -6.06 -12.61
C ARG A 58 -8.42 -5.58 -12.77
N ILE A 59 -9.03 -5.09 -11.70
CA ILE A 59 -10.43 -4.62 -11.70
C ILE A 59 -10.47 -3.13 -12.04
N ILE A 60 -9.56 -2.36 -11.44
CA ILE A 60 -9.46 -0.91 -11.64
C ILE A 60 -8.05 -0.64 -12.17
N PRO A 61 -7.89 -0.49 -13.50
CA PRO A 61 -6.61 -0.11 -14.07
C PRO A 61 -6.18 1.25 -13.48
N PRO A 62 -4.88 1.46 -13.22
CA PRO A 62 -4.39 2.74 -12.73
C PRO A 62 -4.73 3.85 -13.73
N ALA A 63 -5.43 4.89 -13.27
CA ALA A 63 -5.75 6.06 -14.06
C ALA A 63 -4.54 7.00 -14.12
N GLY A 64 -3.53 6.62 -14.91
CA GLY A 64 -2.26 7.36 -15.01
C GLY A 64 -1.40 7.22 -13.73
N MET A 65 -0.84 8.34 -13.25
CA MET A 65 -0.02 8.40 -12.01
C MET A 65 -0.85 8.43 -10.72
N PHE A 66 -2.19 8.48 -10.83
CA PHE A 66 -3.08 8.46 -9.69
C PHE A 66 -3.56 7.03 -9.45
N ASP A 67 -2.94 6.33 -8.50
CA ASP A 67 -3.24 4.92 -8.22
C ASP A 67 -4.52 4.84 -7.38
N ILE A 68 -5.70 4.99 -8.03
CA ILE A 68 -7.04 4.87 -7.43
C ILE A 68 -7.17 3.55 -6.66
N SER A 69 -6.47 2.50 -7.12
CA SER A 69 -6.33 1.20 -6.45
C SER A 69 -5.92 1.31 -4.99
N VAL A 70 -5.07 2.30 -4.66
CA VAL A 70 -4.53 2.50 -3.32
C VAL A 70 -5.59 3.07 -2.37
N ILE A 71 -6.44 3.99 -2.84
CA ILE A 71 -7.58 4.51 -2.06
C ILE A 71 -8.56 3.38 -1.75
N VAL A 72 -8.87 2.55 -2.74
CA VAL A 72 -9.75 1.39 -2.58
C VAL A 72 -9.17 0.37 -1.59
N ALA A 73 -7.86 0.11 -1.65
CA ALA A 73 -7.18 -0.75 -0.69
C ALA A 73 -7.28 -0.21 0.74
N PHE A 74 -7.21 1.12 0.92
CA PHE A 74 -7.39 1.79 2.21
C PHE A 74 -8.79 1.58 2.79
N VAL A 75 -9.82 1.73 1.96
CA VAL A 75 -11.21 1.52 2.36
C VAL A 75 -11.42 0.07 2.80
N ILE A 76 -10.88 -0.90 2.05
CA ILE A 76 -10.97 -2.33 2.38
C ILE A 76 -10.32 -2.63 3.74
N ILE A 77 -9.10 -2.13 3.98
CA ILE A 77 -8.42 -2.33 5.28
C ILE A 77 -9.20 -1.68 6.43
N PHE A 78 -9.79 -0.51 6.22
CA PHE A 78 -10.55 0.17 7.25
C PHE A 78 -11.80 -0.63 7.65
N VAL A 79 -12.53 -1.17 6.67
CA VAL A 79 -13.68 -2.04 6.91
C VAL A 79 -13.26 -3.33 7.63
N LEU A 80 -12.16 -3.95 7.23
CA LEU A 80 -11.62 -5.15 7.89
C LEU A 80 -11.22 -4.88 9.35
N ARG A 81 -10.58 -3.75 9.65
CA ARG A 81 -10.25 -3.39 11.04
C ARG A 81 -11.49 -3.14 11.88
N TYR A 82 -12.48 -2.45 11.33
CA TYR A 82 -13.74 -2.20 12.04
C TYR A 82 -14.52 -3.50 12.32
N ALA A 83 -14.51 -4.45 11.37
CA ALA A 83 -15.23 -5.72 11.51
C ALA A 83 -14.55 -6.73 12.46
N PHE A 84 -13.22 -6.70 12.58
CA PHE A 84 -12.46 -7.80 13.21
C PHE A 84 -11.71 -7.45 14.52
N CYS A 85 -11.71 -6.19 15.03
CA CYS A 85 -10.87 -5.81 16.19
C CYS A 85 -11.52 -5.37 17.52
#